data_AF-A0A821MG42-F1
#
_entry.id   AF-A0A821MG42-F1
#
_cell.length_a   1.000
_cell.length_b   1.000
_cell.length_c   1.000
_cell.angle_alpha   90.00
_cell.angle_beta   90.00
_cell.angle_gamma   90.00
#
_symmetry.space_group_name_H-M   'P 1'
#
loop_
_entity.id
_entity.type
_entity.pdbx_description
1 polymer ?
#
loop_
_entity_poly.entity_id
_entity_poly.type
_entity_poly.pdbx_seq_one_letter_code
_entity_poly.pdbx_strand_id
1 'polypeptide(L)'
;MNKLYKYLYFILQQQVVLQKSKVCRQPLAIYDYHQECQTLEELESIKNDSNRIWIEVLLVLERVLLPRKDPILTKALNGYSHYLLAKNDFDKCLALWIHSFYISKQMQRTMTLYPFVRLFCKMITAEAMIPIDRFIEVCHFTFDSTRTTRDQNTYNQLCFVVLTAK
;
A
#
# COMPACT_ATOMS: atom_id res chain seq x y z
N MET A 1 -11.37 17.30 -10.33
CA MET A 1 -11.64 15.96 -10.90
C MET A 1 -10.37 15.11 -10.82
N ASN A 2 -10.40 14.02 -10.04
CA ASN A 2 -9.24 13.20 -9.71
C ASN A 2 -8.62 12.55 -10.98
N LYS A 3 -7.32 12.75 -11.23
CA LYS A 3 -6.64 12.17 -12.42
C LYS A 3 -6.74 10.63 -12.42
N LEU A 4 -6.69 9.99 -11.26
CA LEU A 4 -6.83 8.54 -11.11
C LEU A 4 -8.19 8.05 -11.61
N TYR A 5 -9.27 8.77 -11.27
CA TYR A 5 -10.61 8.47 -11.75
C TYR A 5 -10.68 8.44 -13.28
N LYS A 6 -10.10 9.45 -13.94
CA LYS A 6 -10.08 9.53 -15.41
C LYS A 6 -9.41 8.31 -16.04
N TYR A 7 -8.29 7.86 -15.47
CA TYR A 7 -7.59 6.67 -15.96
C TYR A 7 -8.40 5.39 -15.73
N LEU A 8 -9.01 5.22 -14.55
CA LEU A 8 -9.88 4.08 -14.26
C LEU A 8 -11.08 4.02 -15.22
N TYR A 9 -11.74 5.16 -15.43
CA TYR A 9 -12.89 5.27 -16.33
C TYR A 9 -12.50 4.90 -17.76
N PHE A 10 -11.38 5.44 -18.26
CA PHE A 10 -10.86 5.10 -19.58
C PHE A 10 -10.56 3.59 -19.71
N ILE A 11 -9.85 3.00 -18.74
CA ILE A 11 -9.52 1.57 -18.76
C ILE A 11 -10.80 0.71 -18.79
N LEU A 12 -11.79 1.05 -17.96
CA LEU A 12 -13.03 0.30 -17.87
C LEU A 12 -13.87 0.43 -19.15
N GLN A 13 -13.95 1.64 -19.71
CA GLN A 13 -14.61 1.88 -21.00
C GLN A 13 -13.98 1.04 -22.12
N GLN A 14 -12.65 1.01 -22.21
CA GLN A 14 -11.96 0.19 -23.21
C GLN A 14 -12.22 -1.30 -23.04
N GLN A 15 -12.36 -1.79 -21.80
CA GLN A 15 -12.66 -3.21 -21.54
C GLN A 15 -14.08 -3.59 -21.97
N VAL A 16 -15.06 -2.71 -21.74
CA VAL A 16 -16.44 -2.89 -22.22
C VAL A 16 -16.46 -2.97 -23.75
N VAL A 17 -15.77 -2.05 -24.43
CA VAL A 17 -15.66 -2.04 -25.89
C VAL A 17 -15.02 -3.32 -26.43
N LEU A 18 -13.99 -3.84 -25.75
CA LEU A 18 -13.27 -5.04 -26.15
C LEU A 18 -13.94 -6.36 -25.69
N GLN A 19 -15.10 -6.29 -25.01
CA GLN A 19 -15.81 -7.46 -24.43
C GLN A 19 -14.90 -8.37 -23.59
N LYS A 20 -13.91 -7.79 -22.92
CA LYS A 20 -12.92 -8.56 -22.15
C LYS A 20 -13.42 -8.77 -20.73
N SER A 21 -13.73 -10.01 -20.36
CA SER A 21 -14.11 -10.34 -18.98
C SER A 21 -12.94 -10.13 -18.02
N LYS A 22 -13.26 -9.57 -16.85
CA LYS A 22 -12.30 -9.42 -15.74
C LYS A 22 -12.39 -10.64 -14.85
N VAL A 23 -11.25 -11.26 -14.58
CA VAL A 23 -11.15 -12.20 -13.45
C VAL A 23 -10.68 -11.40 -12.25
N CYS A 24 -11.63 -11.04 -11.40
CA CYS A 24 -11.36 -10.29 -10.18
C CYS A 24 -10.56 -11.13 -9.20
N ARG A 25 -9.62 -10.49 -8.51
CA ARG A 25 -8.98 -11.10 -7.36
C ARG A 25 -9.96 -11.20 -6.20
N GLN A 26 -9.71 -12.17 -5.33
CA GLN A 26 -10.43 -12.27 -4.08
C GLN A 26 -10.22 -10.99 -3.25
N PRO A 27 -11.27 -10.50 -2.57
CA PRO A 27 -11.14 -9.33 -1.72
C PRO A 27 -10.15 -9.58 -0.59
N LEU A 28 -9.28 -8.60 -0.34
CA LEU A 28 -8.31 -8.64 0.74
C LEU A 28 -8.73 -7.70 1.87
N ALA A 29 -8.46 -8.09 3.11
CA ALA A 29 -8.78 -7.28 4.29
C ALA A 29 -8.12 -5.88 4.26
N ILE A 30 -6.91 -5.78 3.70
CA ILE A 30 -6.19 -4.50 3.51
C ILE A 30 -6.91 -3.51 2.57
N TYR A 31 -7.86 -4.01 1.78
CA TYR A 31 -8.69 -3.26 0.85
C TYR A 31 -10.14 -3.20 1.33
N ASP A 32 -10.37 -3.38 2.62
CA ASP A 32 -11.69 -3.41 3.26
C ASP A 32 -12.65 -4.41 2.59
N TYR A 33 -12.10 -5.48 2.03
CA TYR A 33 -12.83 -6.48 1.24
C TYR A 33 -13.57 -5.90 0.02
N HIS A 34 -13.15 -4.74 -0.50
CA HIS A 34 -13.66 -4.24 -1.76
C HIS A 34 -13.22 -5.11 -2.94
N GLN A 35 -14.09 -5.19 -3.94
CA GLN A 35 -13.83 -5.80 -5.24
C GLN A 35 -13.65 -4.72 -6.32
N GLU A 36 -12.92 -5.06 -7.38
CA GLU A 36 -12.77 -4.18 -8.54
C GLU A 36 -14.15 -3.93 -9.18
N CYS A 37 -14.42 -2.69 -9.57
CA CYS A 37 -15.65 -2.33 -10.28
C CYS A 37 -15.74 -3.07 -11.62
N GLN A 38 -16.90 -3.67 -11.90
CA GLN A 38 -17.20 -4.37 -13.13
C GLN A 38 -17.85 -3.47 -14.18
N THR A 39 -18.60 -2.46 -13.73
CA THR A 39 -19.39 -1.59 -14.59
C THR A 39 -19.00 -0.13 -14.42
N LEU A 40 -19.25 0.68 -15.47
CA LEU A 40 -19.04 2.13 -15.39
C LEU A 40 -19.93 2.78 -14.32
N GLU A 41 -21.11 2.21 -14.06
CA GLU A 41 -22.03 2.66 -13.02
C GLU A 41 -21.46 2.45 -11.61
N GLU A 42 -20.89 1.26 -11.33
CA GLU A 42 -20.18 1.01 -10.07
C GLU A 42 -19.03 1.99 -9.88
N LEU A 43 -18.25 2.27 -10.93
CA LEU A 43 -17.15 3.23 -10.87
C LEU A 43 -17.65 4.67 -10.64
N GLU A 44 -18.74 5.07 -11.29
CA GLU A 44 -19.34 6.39 -11.12
C GLU A 44 -19.88 6.58 -9.69
N SER A 45 -20.40 5.51 -9.07
CA SER A 45 -20.89 5.55 -7.68
C SER A 45 -19.81 5.92 -6.66
N ILE A 46 -18.54 5.59 -6.96
CA ILE A 46 -17.39 5.85 -6.07
C ILE A 46 -16.59 7.10 -6.45
N LYS A 47 -17.00 7.87 -7.47
CA LYS A 47 -16.21 8.99 -8.04
C LYS A 47 -15.77 10.05 -7.03
N ASN A 48 -16.57 10.25 -5.98
CA ASN A 48 -16.33 11.25 -4.94
C ASN A 48 -15.63 10.66 -3.70
N ASP A 49 -15.51 9.34 -3.62
CA ASP A 49 -14.80 8.66 -2.54
C ASP A 49 -13.33 8.46 -2.92
N SER A 50 -12.48 9.37 -2.44
CA SER A 50 -11.05 9.32 -2.74
C SER A 50 -10.36 8.04 -2.23
N ASN A 51 -10.80 7.50 -1.09
CA ASN A 51 -10.23 6.26 -0.55
C ASN A 51 -10.61 5.08 -1.43
N ARG A 52 -11.89 4.98 -1.79
CA ARG A 52 -12.37 3.91 -2.65
C ARG A 52 -11.76 3.97 -4.05
N ILE A 53 -11.50 5.16 -4.60
CA ILE A 53 -10.75 5.34 -5.85
C ILE A 53 -9.31 4.83 -5.74
N TRP A 54 -8.61 5.09 -4.64
CA TRP A 54 -7.28 4.54 -4.43
C TRP A 54 -7.28 3.02 -4.37
N ILE A 55 -8.24 2.44 -3.62
CA ILE A 55 -8.42 0.99 -3.54
C ILE A 55 -8.71 0.41 -4.93
N GLU A 56 -9.56 1.06 -5.72
CA GLU A 56 -9.87 0.65 -7.09
C GLU A 56 -8.62 0.62 -7.98
N VAL A 57 -7.79 1.66 -7.91
CA VAL A 57 -6.49 1.69 -8.60
C VAL A 57 -5.62 0.51 -8.18
N LEU A 58 -5.48 0.26 -6.88
CA LEU A 58 -4.62 -0.82 -6.38
C LEU A 58 -5.12 -2.20 -6.78
N LEU A 59 -6.42 -2.45 -6.73
CA LEU A 59 -7.02 -3.72 -7.17
C LEU A 59 -6.71 -3.99 -8.65
N VAL A 60 -6.91 -2.98 -9.52
CA VAL A 60 -6.58 -3.07 -10.95
C VAL A 60 -5.08 -3.33 -11.15
N LEU A 61 -4.23 -2.55 -10.49
CA LEU A 61 -2.79 -2.65 -10.66
C LEU A 61 -2.25 -3.98 -10.14
N GLU A 62 -2.70 -4.47 -8.99
CA GLU A 62 -2.28 -5.77 -8.48
C GLU A 62 -2.64 -6.90 -9.43
N ARG A 63 -3.87 -6.90 -9.96
CA ARG A 63 -4.31 -7.91 -10.91
C ARG A 63 -3.43 -7.92 -12.17
N VAL A 64 -3.06 -6.74 -12.69
CA VAL A 64 -2.34 -6.61 -13.97
C VAL A 64 -0.82 -6.71 -13.81
N LEU A 65 -0.27 -6.10 -12.76
CA LEU A 65 1.17 -5.86 -12.60
C LEU A 65 1.87 -6.86 -11.68
N LEU A 66 1.16 -7.46 -10.71
CA LEU A 66 1.79 -8.45 -9.83
C LEU A 66 2.32 -9.67 -10.60
N PRO A 67 1.57 -10.28 -11.54
CA PRO A 67 2.08 -11.40 -12.33
C PRO A 67 3.30 -11.04 -13.19
N ARG A 68 3.44 -9.75 -13.53
CA ARG A 68 4.54 -9.20 -14.34
C ARG A 68 5.73 -8.74 -13.50
N LYS A 69 5.63 -8.79 -12.16
CA LYS A 69 6.63 -8.26 -11.22
C LYS A 69 7.04 -6.81 -11.53
N ASP A 70 6.08 -6.00 -11.98
CA ASP A 70 6.32 -4.64 -12.41
C ASP A 70 6.39 -3.69 -11.18
N PRO A 71 7.47 -2.88 -11.04
CA PRO A 71 7.69 -2.01 -9.89
C PRO A 71 6.69 -0.85 -9.79
N ILE A 72 5.92 -0.57 -10.84
CA ILE A 72 4.85 0.44 -10.78
C ILE A 72 3.84 0.09 -9.69
N LEU A 73 3.61 -1.20 -9.41
CA LEU A 73 2.71 -1.62 -8.34
C LEU A 73 3.18 -1.16 -6.95
N THR A 74 4.46 -1.38 -6.60
CA THR A 74 4.99 -0.95 -5.31
C THR A 74 5.06 0.58 -5.21
N LYS A 75 5.27 1.28 -6.34
CA LYS A 75 5.15 2.74 -6.40
C LYS A 75 3.71 3.22 -6.10
N ALA A 76 2.70 2.54 -6.63
CA ALA A 76 1.30 2.87 -6.39
C ALA A 76 0.88 2.60 -4.92
N LEU A 77 1.28 1.45 -4.36
CA LEU A 77 1.09 1.11 -2.95
C LEU A 77 1.68 2.20 -2.04
N ASN A 78 2.94 2.59 -2.29
CA ASN A 78 3.57 3.68 -1.56
C ASN A 78 2.83 5.02 -1.72
N GLY A 79 2.32 5.31 -2.92
CA GLY A 79 1.51 6.50 -3.17
C GLY A 79 0.27 6.57 -2.29
N TYR A 80 -0.48 5.46 -2.17
CA TYR A 80 -1.64 5.41 -1.30
C TYR A 80 -1.26 5.43 0.19
N SER A 81 -0.19 4.72 0.59
CA SER A 81 0.32 4.78 1.97
C SER A 81 0.67 6.21 2.38
N HIS A 82 1.31 6.99 1.52
CA HIS A 82 1.61 8.39 1.80
C HIS A 82 0.35 9.27 1.90
N TYR A 83 -0.68 8.99 1.09
CA TYR A 83 -1.97 9.65 1.20
C TYR A 83 -2.64 9.36 2.55
N LEU A 84 -2.61 8.11 3.01
CA LEU A 84 -3.13 7.70 4.32
C LEU A 84 -2.33 8.33 5.47
N LEU A 85 -1.00 8.32 5.37
CA LEU A 85 -0.12 8.97 6.33
C LEU A 85 -0.45 10.46 6.47
N ALA A 86 -0.69 11.17 5.37
CA ALA A 86 -1.04 12.58 5.38
C ALA A 86 -2.36 12.85 6.12
N LYS A 87 -3.28 11.88 6.10
CA LYS A 87 -4.56 11.90 6.82
C LYS A 87 -4.48 11.37 8.26
N ASN A 88 -3.29 10.98 8.73
CA ASN A 88 -3.08 10.31 10.02
C ASN A 88 -3.85 8.99 10.17
N ASP A 89 -4.18 8.34 9.06
CA ASP A 89 -4.75 6.97 9.07
C ASP A 89 -3.60 5.97 9.22
N PHE A 90 -3.04 5.91 10.43
CA PHE A 90 -1.80 5.20 10.72
C PHE A 90 -1.94 3.69 10.59
N ASP A 91 -3.04 3.11 11.06
CA ASP A 91 -3.27 1.67 11.03
C ASP A 91 -3.33 1.15 9.59
N LYS A 92 -4.12 1.81 8.73
CA LYS A 92 -4.23 1.43 7.33
C LYS A 92 -2.94 1.69 6.56
N CYS A 93 -2.25 2.78 6.89
CA CYS A 93 -0.94 3.10 6.31
C CYS A 93 0.10 2.00 6.63
N LEU A 94 0.16 1.56 7.90
CA LEU A 94 1.05 0.50 8.37
C LEU A 94 0.73 -0.83 7.68
N ALA A 95 -0.55 -1.22 7.66
CA ALA A 95 -1.00 -2.44 7.00
C ALA A 95 -0.64 -2.45 5.50
N LEU A 96 -0.81 -1.32 4.81
CA LEU A 96 -0.51 -1.22 3.39
C LEU A 96 1.00 -1.25 3.10
N TRP A 97 1.84 -0.65 3.94
CA TRP A 97 3.28 -0.76 3.79
C TRP A 97 3.82 -2.15 4.11
N ILE A 98 3.27 -2.84 5.11
CA ILE A 98 3.56 -4.25 5.37
C ILE A 98 3.21 -5.09 4.14
N HIS A 99 2.02 -4.89 3.55
CA HIS A 99 1.64 -5.55 2.30
C HIS A 99 2.61 -5.24 1.15
N SER A 100 2.99 -3.97 0.98
CA SER A 100 3.98 -3.56 -0.02
C SER A 100 5.35 -4.24 0.17
N PHE A 101 5.75 -4.50 1.41
CA PHE A 101 6.97 -5.26 1.71
C PHE A 101 6.85 -6.70 1.21
N TYR A 102 5.76 -7.40 1.53
CA TYR A 102 5.52 -8.77 1.08
C TYR A 102 5.40 -8.87 -0.45
N ILE A 103 4.72 -7.93 -1.10
CA ILE A 103 4.67 -7.83 -2.56
C ILE A 103 6.07 -7.65 -3.15
N SER A 104 6.91 -6.79 -2.55
CA SER A 104 8.30 -6.58 -2.99
C SER A 104 9.11 -7.87 -2.88
N LYS A 105 8.95 -8.62 -1.78
CA LYS A 105 9.57 -9.94 -1.58
C LYS A 105 9.14 -10.96 -2.62
N GLN A 106 7.84 -11.05 -2.91
CA GLN A 106 7.31 -11.92 -3.97
C GLN A 106 7.89 -11.56 -5.35
N MET A 107 8.14 -10.27 -5.60
CA MET A 107 8.82 -9.78 -6.80
C MET A 107 10.34 -9.94 -6.78
N GLN A 108 10.92 -10.50 -5.70
CA GLN A 108 12.37 -10.61 -5.48
C GLN A 108 13.09 -9.25 -5.52
N ARG A 109 12.41 -8.21 -5.00
CA ARG A 109 12.95 -6.86 -4.91
C ARG A 109 13.25 -6.49 -3.46
N THR A 110 14.25 -5.65 -3.30
CA THR A 110 14.58 -5.04 -2.02
C THR A 110 13.64 -3.84 -1.76
N MET A 111 13.27 -3.66 -0.51
CA MET A 111 12.49 -2.51 -0.04
C MET A 111 13.17 -1.93 1.19
N THR A 112 13.31 -0.62 1.24
CA THR A 112 13.89 0.07 2.40
C THR A 112 12.88 0.12 3.54
N LEU A 113 13.35 0.11 4.79
CA LEU A 113 12.48 0.26 5.97
C LEU A 113 12.25 1.71 6.39
N TYR A 114 12.87 2.67 5.71
CA TYR A 114 12.71 4.11 5.99
C TYR A 114 11.24 4.57 6.07
N PRO A 115 10.30 4.10 5.22
CA PRO A 115 8.89 4.47 5.35
C PRO A 115 8.28 4.11 6.72
N PHE A 116 8.66 2.96 7.29
CA PHE A 116 8.19 2.55 8.61
C PHE A 116 8.76 3.40 9.74
N VAL A 117 10.05 3.74 9.69
CA VAL A 117 10.65 4.67 10.67
C VAL A 117 9.89 5.99 10.66
N ARG A 118 9.65 6.55 9.46
CA ARG A 118 8.91 7.81 9.32
C ARG A 118 7.47 7.70 9.83
N LEU A 119 6.81 6.56 9.63
CA LEU A 119 5.48 6.29 10.17
C LEU A 119 5.50 6.33 11.70
N PHE A 120 6.35 5.54 12.34
CA PHE A 120 6.40 5.43 13.79
C PHE A 120 6.81 6.75 14.45
N CYS A 121 7.77 7.48 13.88
CA CYS A 121 8.09 8.83 14.36
C CYS A 121 6.87 9.77 14.29
N LYS A 122 6.07 9.68 13.22
CA LYS A 122 4.85 10.49 13.09
C LYS A 122 3.78 10.06 14.10
N MET A 123 3.65 8.77 14.38
CA MET A 123 2.72 8.27 15.41
C MET A 123 3.11 8.79 16.79
N ILE A 124 4.39 8.72 17.17
CA ILE A 124 4.89 9.30 18.43
C ILE A 124 4.59 10.79 18.51
N THR A 125 4.92 11.53 17.45
CA THR A 125 4.69 12.99 17.41
C THR A 125 3.21 13.35 17.51
N ALA A 126 2.33 12.47 17.04
CA ALA A 126 0.88 12.63 17.11
C ALA A 126 0.26 11.99 18.36
N GLU A 127 1.07 11.49 19.30
CA GLU A 127 0.63 10.76 20.50
C GLU A 127 -0.27 9.55 20.18
N ALA A 128 -0.11 8.98 18.99
CA ALA A 128 -0.85 7.81 18.55
C ALA A 128 -0.19 6.52 19.07
N MET A 129 -1.01 5.56 19.49
CA MET A 129 -0.55 4.24 19.94
C MET A 129 0.14 3.50 18.80
N ILE A 130 1.35 2.99 19.04
CA ILE A 130 2.05 2.07 18.13
C ILE A 130 1.60 0.64 18.44
N PRO A 131 1.00 -0.09 17.48
CA PRO A 131 0.67 -1.50 17.67
C PRO A 131 1.96 -2.33 17.80
N ILE A 132 2.23 -2.83 19.02
CA ILE A 132 3.49 -3.53 19.36
C ILE A 132 3.71 -4.74 18.44
N ASP A 133 2.68 -5.54 18.18
CA ASP A 133 2.79 -6.73 17.32
C ASP A 133 3.25 -6.37 15.90
N ARG A 134 2.73 -5.27 15.35
CA ARG A 134 3.11 -4.79 14.02
C ARG A 134 4.48 -4.14 14.01
N PHE A 135 4.85 -3.46 15.09
CA PHE A 135 6.20 -2.93 15.26
C PHE A 135 7.23 -4.06 15.28
N ILE A 136 6.97 -5.12 16.05
CA ILE A 136 7.81 -6.33 16.10
C ILE A 136 7.88 -6.99 14.71
N GLU A 137 6.75 -7.12 14.01
CA GLU A 137 6.72 -7.61 12.61
C GLU A 137 7.68 -6.81 11.71
N VAL A 138 7.65 -5.48 11.78
CA VAL A 138 8.56 -4.61 11.01
C VAL A 138 10.02 -4.75 11.46
N CYS A 139 10.28 -4.93 12.76
CA CYS A 139 11.62 -5.24 13.25
C CYS A 139 12.12 -6.58 12.71
N HIS A 140 11.26 -7.60 12.56
CA HIS A 140 11.68 -8.85 11.93
C HIS A 140 12.07 -8.70 10.47
N PHE A 141 11.48 -7.74 9.75
CA PHE A 141 11.96 -7.41 8.40
C PHE A 141 13.44 -7.03 8.43
N THR A 142 13.97 -6.50 9.55
CA THR A 142 15.38 -6.10 9.70
C THR A 142 16.39 -7.21 9.53
N PHE A 143 15.98 -8.44 9.82
CA PHE A 143 16.83 -9.63 9.81
C PHE A 143 16.71 -10.44 8.52
N ASP A 144 15.88 -10.00 7.58
CA ASP A 144 15.62 -10.69 6.33
C ASP A 144 16.81 -10.55 5.37
N SER A 145 17.31 -11.67 4.83
CA SER A 145 18.68 -11.88 4.29
C SER A 145 18.99 -11.18 2.95
N THR A 146 18.07 -10.41 2.39
CA THR A 146 18.21 -9.75 1.08
C THR A 146 18.69 -8.30 1.17
N ARG A 147 19.52 -7.93 2.16
CA ARG A 147 19.77 -6.53 2.54
C ARG A 147 21.06 -5.90 2.01
N THR A 148 21.05 -4.56 1.97
CA THR A 148 22.21 -3.72 1.64
C THR A 148 22.68 -2.94 2.88
N THR A 149 23.93 -2.47 2.92
CA THR A 149 24.55 -1.80 4.08
C THR A 149 23.82 -0.54 4.60
N ARG A 150 22.98 0.12 3.77
CA ARG A 150 22.12 1.25 4.20
C ARG A 150 21.07 0.88 5.26
N ASP A 151 20.74 -0.40 5.38
CA ASP A 151 19.68 -0.85 6.28
C ASP A 151 20.10 -0.89 7.76
N GLN A 152 21.41 -0.91 8.06
CA GLN A 152 21.93 -0.88 9.44
C GLN A 152 21.59 0.43 10.16
N ASN A 153 21.63 1.56 9.45
CA ASN A 153 21.23 2.86 10.01
C ASN A 153 19.73 2.88 10.32
N THR A 154 18.92 2.21 9.51
CA THR A 154 17.47 2.10 9.72
C THR A 154 17.15 1.20 10.92
N TYR A 155 17.93 0.13 11.13
CA TYR A 155 17.85 -0.69 12.34
C TYR A 155 18.10 0.16 13.60
N ASN A 156 19.18 0.95 13.61
CA ASN A 156 19.50 1.84 14.73
C ASN A 156 18.38 2.88 14.97
N GLN A 157 17.77 3.40 13.91
CA GLN A 157 16.63 4.32 14.01
C GLN A 157 15.38 3.63 14.59
N LEU A 158 15.09 2.39 14.20
CA LEU A 158 13.99 1.61 14.79
C LEU A 158 14.26 1.31 16.27
N CYS A 159 15.49 0.96 16.64
CA CYS A 159 15.87 0.82 18.05
C CYS A 159 15.69 2.12 18.84
N PHE A 160 16.01 3.27 18.22
CA PHE A 160 15.79 4.58 18.85
C PHE A 160 14.31 4.87 19.08
N VAL A 161 13.44 4.55 18.11
CA VAL A 161 11.98 4.65 18.26
C VAL A 161 11.48 3.89 19.50
N VAL A 162 12.00 2.67 19.74
CA VAL A 162 11.66 1.87 20.94
C VAL A 162 12.04 2.59 22.23
N LEU A 163 13.19 3.26 22.26
CA LEU A 163 13.68 3.96 23.45
C LEU A 163 12.86 5.23 23.74
N THR A 164 12.32 5.88 22.71
CA THR A 164 11.55 7.13 22.83
C THR A 164 10.06 6.94 23.08
N ALA A 165 9.50 5.74 22.83
CA ALA A 165 8.07 5.46 23.00
C ALA A 165 7.68 5.10 24.45
N LYS A 166 8.45 5.57 25.45
CA LYS A 166 8.18 5.37 26.89
C LYS A 166 7.39 6.53 27.48
#